data_AF-A0A8H4RK19-F1
#
_entry.id   AF-A0A8H4RK19-F1
#
_cell.length_a   1.000
_cell.length_b   1.000
_cell.length_c   1.000
_cell.angle_alpha   90.00
_cell.angle_beta   90.00
_cell.angle_gamma   90.00
#
_symmetry.space_group_name_H-M   'P 1'
#
loop_
_entity.id
_entity.type
_entity.pdbx_description
1 polymer ?
#
loop_
_entity_poly.entity_id
_entity_poly.type
_entity_poly.pdbx_seq_one_letter_code
_entity_poly.pdbx_strand_id
1 'polypeptide(L)'
;MEPAAYRSMTSVMKKVRPLPPQAPIPDGPQEHIEEEVGQSNPPDTNWTVYSTNITRGNIAMDLEPEDPRINERWSAAPQVQSRGYDPMRWMSTAAVGDPPMSEAWAGTSAFAPFKWKDDEATPRPTDSSESAYPHPNVSLPHPSLCLDFRMSVMLDLRISVGATPFGHRNWISFTGGSWSGSWGSGIVLPGGQDSQIIIPNGSARLETNYLLQTHDNPPAHIVIKTHGWRTGPLEVLARLADPELADNVDPNSYKFRIFIEMETGDERYSEKVNCGMWVGSGMRKGAEVIYEFVQPIQDQQFSYTIISLIPAESVAQQSHKMALQHGNPANLLPVHWKSQITAWYAEDTPSFDYGGFVVGDSERTATLYGKSKGILAGVPFFDEIFAQAGCTVKWHLKEGSIVDPGAKGKVAVATVTGPVRKLLLGERVALNTLSRCSGVATKSRSMDELVRKTGYTGILAGTRKTTPGFRLVEKYGMIIGGVDGHRHDLSSMIMLKDNHIWARGSITEAVKAAKSVGGFALKVEVEVDSEKDADEAIAAGADIIMLDNFDGDGLKIAARSLKQRWVGKREFLLECSGGLTSDNVGTYINNDIDIISTSSIHQGVPHVDFSLKIDH
;
A
#
# COMPACT_ATOMS: atom_id res chain seq x y z
N MET A 1 -24.40 33.02 13.02
CA MET A 1 -23.93 33.71 11.81
C MET A 1 -24.59 33.05 10.61
N GLU A 2 -25.15 33.87 9.70
CA GLU A 2 -26.04 33.48 8.60
C GLU A 2 -25.39 32.68 7.45
N PRO A 3 -26.18 31.86 6.72
CA PRO A 3 -25.76 31.12 5.53
C PRO A 3 -25.93 31.96 4.25
N ALA A 4 -24.92 32.75 3.89
CA ALA A 4 -24.94 33.60 2.68
C ALA A 4 -23.84 33.29 1.63
N ALA A 5 -23.07 32.20 1.79
CA ALA A 5 -21.91 31.93 0.94
C ALA A 5 -22.17 31.00 -0.28
N TYR A 6 -23.42 30.62 -0.57
CA TYR A 6 -23.74 29.67 -1.66
C TYR A 6 -24.31 30.32 -2.96
N ARG A 7 -24.24 31.65 -3.10
CA ARG A 7 -24.84 32.39 -4.25
C ARG A 7 -23.85 33.04 -5.23
N SER A 8 -22.60 32.58 -5.32
CA SER A 8 -21.60 33.23 -6.21
C SER A 8 -21.30 32.50 -7.54
N MET A 9 -21.75 31.26 -7.77
CA MET A 9 -21.40 30.52 -9.01
C MET A 9 -22.45 30.53 -10.12
N THR A 10 -23.62 31.15 -9.93
CA THR A 10 -24.72 31.14 -10.92
C THR A 10 -24.87 32.42 -11.75
N SER A 11 -23.98 33.42 -11.57
CA SER A 11 -24.10 34.72 -12.25
C SER A 11 -23.28 34.85 -13.55
N VAL A 12 -22.34 33.93 -13.83
CA VAL A 12 -21.40 34.08 -14.96
C VAL A 12 -21.88 33.39 -16.26
N MET A 13 -22.94 32.57 -16.25
CA MET A 13 -23.43 31.86 -17.45
C MET A 13 -24.60 32.54 -18.22
N LYS A 14 -24.94 33.80 -17.95
CA LYS A 14 -26.08 34.49 -18.61
C LYS A 14 -25.72 35.47 -19.74
N LYS A 15 -24.56 35.36 -20.39
CA LYS A 15 -24.22 36.20 -21.55
C LYS A 15 -23.54 35.42 -22.69
N VAL A 16 -24.30 34.61 -23.44
CA VAL A 16 -24.00 34.27 -24.84
C VAL A 16 -25.32 34.23 -25.62
N ARG A 17 -25.41 34.96 -26.75
CA ARG A 17 -26.61 34.97 -27.63
C ARG A 17 -26.61 33.75 -28.55
N PRO A 18 -27.77 33.18 -28.90
CA PRO A 18 -27.85 32.07 -29.85
C PRO A 18 -27.71 32.54 -31.32
N LEU A 19 -27.14 31.68 -32.16
CA LEU A 19 -27.07 31.85 -33.63
C LEU A 19 -28.37 31.36 -34.29
N PRO A 20 -28.75 31.93 -35.46
CA PRO A 20 -30.01 31.58 -36.13
C PRO A 20 -29.93 30.25 -36.92
N PRO A 21 -31.07 29.59 -37.18
CA PRO A 21 -31.10 28.26 -37.80
C PRO A 21 -30.81 28.30 -39.31
N GLN A 22 -30.08 27.29 -39.81
CA GLN A 22 -29.86 27.07 -41.25
C GLN A 22 -30.96 26.21 -41.87
N ALA A 23 -31.30 26.52 -43.12
CA ALA A 23 -32.38 25.92 -43.93
C ALA A 23 -32.02 24.52 -44.47
N PRO A 24 -33.01 23.67 -44.83
CA PRO A 24 -32.77 22.29 -45.25
C PRO A 24 -32.30 22.19 -46.71
N ILE A 25 -31.50 21.16 -47.02
CA ILE A 25 -30.95 20.86 -48.35
C ILE A 25 -31.46 19.47 -48.80
N PRO A 26 -31.81 19.26 -50.09
CA PRO A 26 -32.76 18.24 -50.54
C PRO A 26 -32.15 16.89 -50.94
N ASP A 27 -33.01 15.86 -51.01
CA ASP A 27 -32.70 14.47 -51.34
C ASP A 27 -32.16 14.23 -52.76
N GLY A 28 -31.22 13.28 -52.89
CA GLY A 28 -30.67 12.76 -54.14
C GLY A 28 -30.49 11.23 -54.10
N PRO A 29 -30.40 10.54 -55.25
CA PRO A 29 -31.05 9.24 -55.46
C PRO A 29 -30.20 8.00 -55.11
N GLN A 30 -30.89 6.90 -54.79
CA GLN A 30 -30.37 5.55 -54.53
C GLN A 30 -30.10 4.77 -55.82
N GLU A 31 -28.99 4.03 -55.87
CA GLU A 31 -28.78 2.94 -56.83
C GLU A 31 -28.34 1.65 -56.12
N HIS A 32 -29.02 0.55 -56.49
CA HIS A 32 -28.81 -0.84 -56.10
C HIS A 32 -27.86 -1.54 -57.09
N ILE A 33 -26.94 -2.40 -56.63
CA ILE A 33 -26.44 -3.55 -57.40
C ILE A 33 -26.20 -4.76 -56.46
N GLU A 34 -26.65 -5.93 -56.94
CA GLU A 34 -26.77 -7.26 -56.31
C GLU A 34 -25.44 -8.04 -56.27
N GLU A 35 -25.29 -8.97 -55.31
CA GLU A 35 -24.27 -10.04 -55.32
C GLU A 35 -24.92 -11.42 -55.45
N GLU A 36 -24.50 -12.17 -56.47
CA GLU A 36 -24.86 -13.57 -56.74
C GLU A 36 -24.10 -14.57 -55.85
N VAL A 37 -24.80 -15.66 -55.49
CA VAL A 37 -24.32 -16.80 -54.70
C VAL A 37 -24.04 -18.01 -55.63
N GLY A 38 -22.93 -18.72 -55.42
CA GLY A 38 -22.71 -20.10 -55.90
C GLY A 38 -22.04 -20.97 -54.81
N GLN A 39 -22.80 -21.78 -54.06
CA GLN A 39 -23.08 -23.23 -54.23
C GLN A 39 -21.95 -24.22 -53.88
N SER A 40 -22.11 -25.00 -52.79
CA SER A 40 -22.41 -26.45 -52.81
C SER A 40 -22.28 -27.14 -51.43
N ASN A 41 -23.00 -28.25 -51.25
CA ASN A 41 -23.70 -28.75 -50.04
C ASN A 41 -22.92 -29.71 -49.08
N PRO A 42 -23.44 -29.93 -47.83
CA PRO A 42 -23.06 -30.96 -46.83
C PRO A 42 -23.71 -32.34 -47.17
N PRO A 43 -23.38 -33.53 -46.59
CA PRO A 43 -23.46 -33.86 -45.13
C PRO A 43 -22.55 -35.00 -44.61
N ASP A 44 -22.55 -35.26 -43.30
CA ASP A 44 -22.77 -36.64 -42.81
C ASP A 44 -23.35 -36.66 -41.39
N THR A 45 -24.43 -37.43 -41.27
CA THR A 45 -25.29 -37.58 -40.10
C THR A 45 -24.89 -38.80 -39.28
N ASN A 46 -24.90 -38.68 -37.95
CA ASN A 46 -25.43 -39.75 -37.10
C ASN A 46 -25.88 -39.20 -35.74
N TRP A 47 -27.20 -39.20 -35.55
CA TRP A 47 -27.88 -38.91 -34.28
C TRP A 47 -28.10 -40.20 -33.50
N THR A 48 -28.17 -40.13 -32.17
CA THR A 48 -29.34 -40.62 -31.41
C THR A 48 -29.42 -39.91 -30.05
N VAL A 49 -30.63 -39.43 -29.73
CA VAL A 49 -31.10 -38.87 -28.46
C VAL A 49 -31.83 -39.95 -27.67
N TYR A 50 -31.69 -39.98 -26.34
CA TYR A 50 -32.74 -40.49 -25.46
C TYR A 50 -33.21 -39.37 -24.53
N SER A 51 -34.49 -39.00 -24.69
CA SER A 51 -35.27 -38.21 -23.74
C SER A 51 -36.47 -39.04 -23.28
N THR A 52 -36.79 -39.00 -21.99
CA THR A 52 -38.12 -39.25 -21.41
C THR A 52 -38.19 -38.45 -20.10
N ASN A 53 -38.93 -37.34 -20.06
CA ASN A 53 -40.35 -37.15 -19.65
C ASN A 53 -40.43 -36.60 -18.22
N ILE A 54 -40.78 -35.32 -18.00
CA ILE A 54 -42.10 -34.63 -18.10
C ILE A 54 -43.03 -34.87 -16.90
N THR A 55 -43.30 -33.78 -16.17
CA THR A 55 -44.64 -33.20 -15.87
C THR A 55 -44.43 -31.73 -15.43
N ARG A 56 -44.83 -30.69 -16.19
CA ARG A 56 -46.18 -30.06 -16.35
C ARG A 56 -46.84 -29.73 -14.99
N GLY A 57 -47.35 -28.54 -14.69
CA GLY A 57 -47.59 -27.29 -15.43
C GLY A 57 -48.85 -26.57 -14.93
N ASN A 58 -48.88 -25.23 -15.12
CA ASN A 58 -50.04 -24.30 -15.19
C ASN A 58 -50.61 -23.79 -13.84
N ILE A 59 -51.17 -22.57 -13.71
CA ILE A 59 -52.07 -21.79 -14.60
C ILE A 59 -51.91 -20.25 -14.38
N ALA A 60 -52.23 -19.48 -15.45
CA ALA A 60 -52.51 -18.03 -15.61
C ALA A 60 -53.42 -17.39 -14.52
N MET A 61 -53.70 -16.08 -14.38
CA MET A 61 -53.50 -14.78 -15.06
C MET A 61 -53.95 -13.72 -14.01
N ASP A 62 -53.41 -12.50 -13.99
CA ASP A 62 -54.18 -11.23 -13.86
C ASP A 62 -53.26 -10.00 -13.86
N LEU A 63 -53.77 -8.90 -14.41
CA LEU A 63 -53.10 -7.66 -14.83
C LEU A 63 -53.17 -6.53 -13.77
N GLU A 64 -52.02 -5.85 -13.54
CA GLU A 64 -51.74 -4.39 -13.29
C GLU A 64 -52.51 -3.59 -12.21
N PRO A 65 -52.02 -2.44 -11.64
CA PRO A 65 -50.76 -1.69 -11.87
C PRO A 65 -50.04 -1.20 -10.57
N GLU A 66 -48.86 -0.55 -10.76
CA GLU A 66 -48.07 0.28 -9.81
C GLU A 66 -46.90 -0.36 -9.03
N ASP A 67 -45.71 -0.38 -9.65
CA ASP A 67 -44.46 -0.05 -8.93
C ASP A 67 -43.47 0.68 -9.89
N PRO A 68 -43.16 1.97 -9.66
CA PRO A 68 -42.38 2.81 -10.56
C PRO A 68 -40.86 2.65 -10.44
N ARG A 69 -40.32 1.42 -10.48
CA ARG A 69 -38.85 1.18 -10.35
C ARG A 69 -38.20 0.44 -11.51
N ILE A 70 -38.87 0.31 -12.66
CA ILE A 70 -38.30 -0.33 -13.85
C ILE A 70 -38.38 0.62 -15.05
N ASN A 71 -37.27 1.33 -15.27
CA ASN A 71 -36.82 1.94 -16.54
C ASN A 71 -35.47 2.62 -16.19
N GLU A 72 -34.31 2.35 -16.81
CA GLU A 72 -34.00 1.87 -18.15
C GLU A 72 -32.69 1.07 -18.18
N ARG A 73 -32.62 0.25 -19.23
CA ARG A 73 -31.56 -0.67 -19.63
C ARG A 73 -30.32 0.02 -20.19
N TRP A 74 -29.21 -0.69 -20.02
CA TRP A 74 -28.04 -0.66 -20.88
C TRP A 74 -28.32 -1.18 -22.29
N SER A 75 -27.77 -0.48 -23.29
CA SER A 75 -27.37 -1.00 -24.62
C SER A 75 -26.60 0.12 -25.32
N ALA A 76 -25.57 -0.03 -26.13
CA ALA A 76 -24.62 -1.06 -26.52
C ALA A 76 -23.55 -0.27 -27.33
N ALA A 77 -22.29 -0.73 -27.38
CA ALA A 77 -21.23 -0.12 -28.20
C ALA A 77 -21.54 -0.19 -29.71
N PRO A 78 -20.90 0.62 -30.56
CA PRO A 78 -19.88 0.01 -31.45
C PRO A 78 -18.69 0.90 -31.89
N GLN A 79 -17.58 0.19 -32.12
CA GLN A 79 -16.65 0.25 -33.28
C GLN A 79 -16.01 1.59 -33.71
N VAL A 80 -14.67 1.62 -33.59
CA VAL A 80 -13.77 2.61 -34.21
C VAL A 80 -13.13 1.98 -35.46
N GLN A 81 -13.27 2.65 -36.61
CA GLN A 81 -12.51 2.37 -37.83
C GLN A 81 -11.50 3.49 -38.14
N SER A 82 -10.51 3.11 -38.94
CA SER A 82 -9.17 3.68 -39.06
C SER A 82 -8.96 4.73 -40.16
N ARG A 83 -7.86 5.50 -39.96
CA ARG A 83 -6.90 6.07 -40.94
C ARG A 83 -7.21 7.39 -41.66
N GLY A 84 -6.20 8.27 -41.62
CA GLY A 84 -5.90 9.26 -42.66
C GLY A 84 -5.29 10.57 -42.11
N TYR A 85 -3.97 10.63 -41.92
CA TYR A 85 -3.24 11.90 -41.73
C TYR A 85 -2.10 11.97 -42.75
N ASP A 86 -2.11 13.04 -43.54
CA ASP A 86 -1.08 13.40 -44.52
C ASP A 86 -0.25 14.59 -43.96
N PRO A 87 1.08 14.65 -44.15
CA PRO A 87 1.98 15.45 -43.33
C PRO A 87 2.31 16.81 -43.95
N MET A 88 2.37 17.86 -43.12
CA MET A 88 2.96 19.15 -43.51
C MET A 88 4.33 19.36 -42.85
N ARG A 89 5.32 19.46 -43.74
CA ARG A 89 6.71 19.90 -43.57
C ARG A 89 6.89 21.15 -42.71
N TRP A 90 7.97 21.17 -41.93
CA TRP A 90 8.82 22.35 -41.74
C TRP A 90 10.31 21.97 -41.74
N MET A 91 11.13 22.93 -42.16
CA MET A 91 12.37 22.81 -42.92
C MET A 91 13.63 22.58 -42.08
N SER A 92 14.62 21.94 -42.71
CA SER A 92 16.00 21.84 -42.25
C SER A 92 16.79 23.13 -42.47
N THR A 93 17.72 23.41 -41.58
CA THR A 93 19.00 24.06 -41.93
C THR A 93 20.14 23.25 -41.32
N ALA A 94 21.03 22.80 -42.19
CA ALA A 94 22.29 22.14 -41.89
C ALA A 94 23.47 23.12 -42.12
N ALA A 95 24.67 22.66 -41.74
CA ALA A 95 26.00 23.28 -41.77
C ALA A 95 26.39 23.89 -40.40
N VAL A 96 27.54 23.61 -39.77
CA VAL A 96 28.92 23.24 -40.17
C VAL A 96 29.53 22.50 -38.94
N GLY A 97 30.16 21.32 -38.99
CA GLY A 97 31.54 21.04 -39.41
C GLY A 97 32.54 21.15 -38.24
N ASP A 98 33.05 20.02 -37.71
CA ASP A 98 34.48 19.80 -37.31
C ASP A 98 34.75 18.44 -36.57
N PRO A 99 36.01 17.92 -36.58
CA PRO A 99 36.37 16.49 -36.58
C PRO A 99 36.90 15.94 -35.21
N PRO A 100 37.29 14.64 -35.08
CA PRO A 100 37.54 14.02 -33.78
C PRO A 100 39.00 14.17 -33.31
N MET A 101 39.21 14.30 -32.00
CA MET A 101 40.55 14.18 -31.39
C MET A 101 40.62 13.08 -30.33
N SER A 102 41.58 12.21 -30.59
CA SER A 102 42.20 11.18 -29.76
C SER A 102 43.05 11.75 -28.61
N GLU A 103 43.24 10.92 -27.59
CA GLU A 103 44.45 10.78 -26.76
C GLU A 103 45.09 12.03 -26.12
N ALA A 104 44.78 12.23 -24.84
CA ALA A 104 45.71 12.55 -23.75
C ALA A 104 44.83 12.49 -22.48
N TRP A 105 45.02 11.61 -21.50
CA TRP A 105 46.05 11.70 -20.47
C TRP A 105 46.12 10.33 -19.78
N ALA A 106 47.19 9.58 -20.01
CA ALA A 106 47.62 8.49 -19.14
C ALA A 106 48.88 8.95 -18.41
N GLY A 107 48.89 8.84 -17.07
CA GLY A 107 50.03 9.22 -16.25
C GLY A 107 49.82 9.07 -14.76
N THR A 108 49.84 7.81 -14.28
CA THR A 108 50.44 7.30 -13.02
C THR A 108 50.13 8.04 -11.69
N SER A 109 49.59 7.41 -10.65
CA SER A 109 50.18 6.31 -9.85
C SER A 109 49.12 5.63 -8.97
N ALA A 110 48.89 4.32 -9.08
CA ALA A 110 49.49 3.24 -8.27
C ALA A 110 48.50 2.62 -7.25
N PHE A 111 47.82 1.54 -7.65
CA PHE A 111 47.46 0.41 -6.77
C PHE A 111 47.54 -0.87 -7.60
N ALA A 112 48.23 -1.88 -7.05
CA ALA A 112 48.50 -3.16 -7.70
C ALA A 112 47.22 -3.98 -7.97
N PRO A 113 47.17 -4.79 -9.04
CA PRO A 113 45.97 -5.55 -9.39
C PRO A 113 45.77 -6.74 -8.46
N PHE A 114 44.58 -6.83 -7.87
CA PHE A 114 44.09 -7.99 -7.13
C PHE A 114 43.85 -9.15 -8.12
N LYS A 115 44.65 -10.21 -8.03
CA LYS A 115 44.48 -11.45 -8.80
C LYS A 115 43.34 -12.27 -8.20
N TRP A 116 42.32 -12.57 -8.99
CA TRP A 116 41.39 -13.65 -8.70
C TRP A 116 42.14 -14.98 -8.78
N LYS A 117 42.08 -15.79 -7.72
CA LYS A 117 42.53 -17.19 -7.73
C LYS A 117 41.35 -18.06 -8.14
N ASP A 118 41.64 -19.00 -9.03
CA ASP A 118 40.72 -19.99 -9.56
C ASP A 118 40.05 -20.83 -8.45
N ASP A 119 38.81 -21.22 -8.75
CA ASP A 119 37.92 -22.04 -7.93
C ASP A 119 38.49 -23.45 -7.68
N GLU A 120 38.94 -23.70 -6.44
CA GLU A 120 38.92 -25.06 -5.87
C GLU A 120 37.76 -25.15 -4.88
N ALA A 121 36.88 -26.12 -5.11
CA ALA A 121 35.68 -26.39 -4.36
C ALA A 121 35.97 -26.64 -2.86
N THR A 122 35.83 -25.60 -2.04
CA THR A 122 35.77 -25.73 -0.59
C THR A 122 34.37 -26.24 -0.16
N PRO A 123 34.28 -27.33 0.63
CA PRO A 123 33.00 -27.80 1.17
C PRO A 123 32.33 -26.71 2.02
N ARG A 124 31.01 -26.57 1.89
CA ARG A 124 30.22 -25.67 2.74
C ARG A 124 30.43 -26.02 4.22
N PRO A 125 30.72 -25.04 5.09
CA PRO A 125 30.78 -25.28 6.53
C PRO A 125 29.42 -25.79 7.03
N THR A 126 29.47 -26.90 7.75
CA THR A 126 28.39 -27.44 8.57
C THR A 126 27.99 -26.44 9.66
N ASP A 127 26.69 -26.43 9.99
CA ASP A 127 26.01 -25.66 11.04
C ASP A 127 26.88 -25.28 12.25
N SER A 128 27.47 -24.08 12.19
CA SER A 128 27.81 -23.28 13.36
C SER A 128 28.19 -21.88 12.87
N SER A 129 27.30 -20.90 12.98
CA SER A 129 27.73 -19.50 12.93
C SER A 129 26.84 -18.64 13.81
N GLU A 130 27.40 -18.26 14.95
CA GLU A 130 27.07 -17.02 15.63
C GLU A 130 27.01 -15.89 14.59
N SER A 131 25.92 -15.11 14.63
CA SER A 131 25.68 -13.99 13.74
C SER A 131 26.85 -12.99 13.83
N ALA A 132 27.43 -12.63 12.69
CA ALA A 132 28.48 -11.61 12.58
C ALA A 132 27.98 -10.17 12.87
N TYR A 133 26.73 -10.01 13.32
CA TYR A 133 26.09 -8.72 13.58
C TYR A 133 25.76 -8.59 15.07
N PRO A 134 26.24 -7.52 15.76
CA PRO A 134 25.95 -7.32 17.16
C PRO A 134 24.50 -6.85 17.31
N HIS A 135 23.70 -7.58 18.11
CA HIS A 135 22.30 -7.37 18.53
C HIS A 135 21.23 -8.25 17.83
N PRO A 136 20.17 -8.61 18.58
CA PRO A 136 20.13 -9.35 19.84
C PRO A 136 20.04 -10.88 19.60
N ASN A 137 20.27 -11.69 20.62
CA ASN A 137 20.14 -13.17 20.61
C ASN A 137 18.68 -13.65 20.46
N VAL A 138 17.99 -13.22 19.41
CA VAL A 138 16.68 -13.74 19.02
C VAL A 138 16.85 -14.38 17.65
N SER A 139 16.84 -15.71 17.61
CA SER A 139 16.81 -16.45 16.36
C SER A 139 15.43 -16.28 15.74
N LEU A 140 15.33 -15.47 14.69
CA LEU A 140 14.13 -15.44 13.86
C LEU A 140 14.05 -16.74 13.05
N PRO A 141 12.86 -17.23 12.72
CA PRO A 141 12.71 -18.31 11.75
C PRO A 141 13.34 -17.86 10.43
N HIS A 142 14.38 -18.57 9.99
CA HIS A 142 15.00 -18.30 8.70
C HIS A 142 14.03 -18.71 7.60
N PRO A 143 13.62 -17.78 6.71
CA PRO A 143 12.79 -18.16 5.57
C PRO A 143 13.59 -19.07 4.65
N SER A 144 13.04 -20.24 4.32
CA SER A 144 13.53 -21.07 3.22
C SER A 144 12.86 -20.59 1.93
N LEU A 145 13.57 -20.71 0.80
CA LEU A 145 13.01 -20.39 -0.51
C LEU A 145 12.69 -21.71 -1.21
N CYS A 146 11.41 -21.95 -1.54
CA CYS A 146 11.01 -23.07 -2.38
C CYS A 146 10.73 -22.59 -3.80
N LEU A 147 11.04 -23.40 -4.81
CA LEU A 147 10.54 -23.16 -6.16
C LEU A 147 9.03 -23.39 -6.16
N ASP A 148 8.26 -22.35 -6.52
CA ASP A 148 6.80 -22.41 -6.51
C ASP A 148 6.24 -22.57 -7.93
N PHE A 149 6.70 -21.75 -8.88
CA PHE A 149 6.29 -21.89 -10.27
C PHE A 149 7.36 -21.43 -11.26
N ARG A 150 7.30 -22.01 -12.46
CA ARG A 150 8.15 -21.68 -13.61
C ARG A 150 7.28 -21.16 -14.74
N MET A 151 7.82 -20.21 -15.48
CA MET A 151 7.16 -19.65 -16.65
C MET A 151 8.16 -19.41 -17.78
N SER A 152 7.75 -19.71 -19.00
CA SER A 152 8.43 -19.32 -20.23
C SER A 152 7.56 -18.27 -20.93
N VAL A 153 8.17 -17.14 -21.30
CA VAL A 153 7.52 -16.03 -22.01
C VAL A 153 8.23 -15.80 -23.34
N MET A 154 7.46 -15.79 -24.41
CA MET A 154 7.94 -15.46 -25.75
C MET A 154 7.81 -13.96 -26.00
N LEU A 155 8.89 -13.38 -26.54
CA LEU A 155 9.06 -11.96 -26.82
C LEU A 155 8.94 -11.71 -28.32
N ASP A 156 8.39 -10.56 -28.68
CA ASP A 156 8.45 -10.01 -30.03
C ASP A 156 9.79 -9.29 -30.29
N LEU A 157 9.96 -8.75 -31.49
CA LEU A 157 11.10 -7.92 -31.87
C LEU A 157 11.21 -6.67 -30.96
N ARG A 158 12.45 -6.37 -30.57
CA ARG A 158 12.78 -5.21 -29.75
C ARG A 158 12.52 -3.92 -30.50
N ILE A 159 11.62 -3.08 -30.00
CA ILE A 159 11.45 -1.70 -30.44
C ILE A 159 12.36 -0.79 -29.60
N SER A 160 13.30 -0.13 -30.27
CA SER A 160 14.19 0.84 -29.63
C SER A 160 13.51 2.21 -29.56
N VAL A 161 13.16 2.66 -28.35
CA VAL A 161 12.61 4.01 -28.14
C VAL A 161 13.73 5.07 -28.16
N GLY A 162 14.95 4.69 -27.77
CA GLY A 162 16.14 5.54 -27.83
C GLY A 162 16.62 6.02 -26.46
N ALA A 163 17.57 6.96 -26.47
CA ALA A 163 18.15 7.51 -25.25
C ALA A 163 17.15 8.38 -24.49
N THR A 164 17.06 8.16 -23.18
CA THR A 164 16.26 8.94 -22.23
C THR A 164 17.15 9.40 -21.07
N PRO A 165 16.72 10.35 -20.22
CA PRO A 165 17.48 10.76 -19.04
C PRO A 165 17.85 9.62 -18.09
N PHE A 166 17.15 8.47 -18.16
CA PHE A 166 17.34 7.32 -17.28
C PHE A 166 18.19 6.20 -17.91
N GLY A 167 18.53 6.31 -19.20
CA GLY A 167 19.16 5.26 -19.98
C GLY A 167 18.47 5.04 -21.33
N HIS A 168 18.89 4.03 -22.07
CA HIS A 168 18.31 3.68 -23.36
C HIS A 168 17.05 2.82 -23.18
N ARG A 169 15.91 3.31 -23.65
CA ARG A 169 14.60 2.66 -23.49
C ARG A 169 14.35 1.67 -24.62
N ASN A 170 13.95 0.46 -24.28
CA ASN A 170 13.42 -0.54 -25.20
C ASN A 170 12.00 -0.93 -24.80
N TRP A 171 11.22 -1.30 -25.80
CA TRP A 171 9.86 -1.80 -25.67
C TRP A 171 9.74 -3.13 -26.40
N ILE A 172 9.24 -4.14 -25.72
CA ILE A 172 9.11 -5.50 -26.27
C ILE A 172 7.74 -6.04 -25.89
N SER A 173 6.96 -6.49 -26.87
CA SER A 173 5.64 -7.10 -26.61
C SER A 173 5.78 -8.60 -26.35
N PHE A 174 4.85 -9.18 -25.59
CA PHE A 174 4.78 -10.62 -25.41
C PHE A 174 3.87 -11.26 -26.45
N THR A 175 4.36 -12.33 -27.07
CA THR A 175 3.65 -13.07 -28.12
C THR A 175 2.95 -14.31 -27.58
N GLY A 176 3.29 -14.74 -26.36
CA GLY A 176 2.67 -15.85 -25.66
C GLY A 176 3.64 -16.51 -24.69
N GLY A 177 3.32 -17.72 -24.25
CA GLY A 177 4.16 -18.47 -23.32
C GLY A 177 3.38 -19.52 -22.56
N SER A 178 4.06 -20.20 -21.64
CA SER A 178 3.47 -21.22 -20.77
C SER A 178 3.99 -21.09 -19.36
N TRP A 179 3.19 -21.50 -18.38
CA TRP A 179 3.60 -21.53 -16.99
C TRP A 179 3.01 -22.74 -16.28
N SER A 180 3.71 -23.18 -15.24
CA SER A 180 3.30 -24.29 -14.39
C SER A 180 3.88 -24.11 -13.00
N GLY A 181 3.07 -24.35 -11.97
CA GLY A 181 3.46 -24.22 -10.58
C GLY A 181 2.68 -25.13 -9.66
N SER A 182 2.96 -25.00 -8.36
CA SER A 182 2.30 -25.76 -7.29
C SER A 182 0.78 -25.59 -7.27
N TRP A 183 0.29 -24.45 -7.77
CA TRP A 183 -1.10 -24.03 -7.71
C TRP A 183 -1.83 -24.09 -9.05
N GLY A 184 -1.17 -24.48 -10.15
CA GLY A 184 -1.85 -24.60 -11.44
C GLY A 184 -0.91 -24.60 -12.64
N SER A 185 -1.51 -24.58 -13.82
CA SER A 185 -0.78 -24.40 -15.07
C SER A 185 -1.62 -23.64 -16.08
N GLY A 186 -0.96 -23.07 -17.08
CA GLY A 186 -1.65 -22.31 -18.10
C GLY A 186 -0.72 -21.71 -19.14
N ILE A 187 -1.26 -20.73 -19.84
CA ILE A 187 -0.57 -19.99 -20.88
C ILE A 187 -0.36 -18.54 -20.47
N VAL A 188 0.67 -17.92 -21.04
CA VAL A 188 0.82 -16.47 -21.05
C VAL A 188 0.07 -15.98 -22.29
N LEU A 189 -0.90 -15.09 -22.09
CA LEU A 189 -1.67 -14.56 -23.21
C LEU A 189 -0.83 -13.60 -24.06
N PRO A 190 -1.01 -13.60 -25.39
CA PRO A 190 -0.43 -12.57 -26.24
C PRO A 190 -0.89 -11.18 -25.79
N GLY A 191 0.02 -10.21 -25.82
CA GLY A 191 -0.21 -8.88 -25.29
C GLY A 191 0.52 -8.61 -23.98
N GLY A 192 0.46 -7.37 -23.53
CA GLY A 192 1.35 -6.87 -22.49
C GLY A 192 2.68 -6.34 -23.04
N GLN A 193 3.56 -5.94 -22.14
CA GLN A 193 4.79 -5.24 -22.48
C GLN A 193 5.92 -5.56 -21.49
N ASP A 194 7.15 -5.57 -22.02
CA ASP A 194 8.40 -5.47 -21.28
C ASP A 194 9.07 -4.14 -21.65
N SER A 195 9.05 -3.21 -20.69
CA SER A 195 9.69 -1.91 -20.78
C SER A 195 11.05 -2.00 -20.09
N GLN A 196 12.10 -1.91 -20.90
CA GLN A 196 13.48 -2.03 -20.41
C GLN A 196 14.19 -0.67 -20.45
N ILE A 197 14.93 -0.35 -19.39
CA ILE A 197 15.92 0.74 -19.38
C ILE A 197 17.30 0.13 -19.31
N ILE A 198 18.09 0.32 -20.36
CA ILE A 198 19.51 -0.04 -20.38
C ILE A 198 20.33 1.15 -19.88
N ILE A 199 21.03 0.98 -18.76
CA ILE A 199 21.91 2.01 -18.19
C ILE A 199 23.33 1.88 -18.76
N PRO A 200 24.22 2.90 -18.60
CA PRO A 200 25.52 2.94 -19.28
C PRO A 200 26.44 1.73 -19.04
N ASN A 201 26.29 1.02 -17.92
CA ASN A 201 27.07 -0.19 -17.63
C ASN A 201 26.51 -1.48 -18.28
N GLY A 202 25.52 -1.35 -19.18
CA GLY A 202 24.86 -2.47 -19.88
C GLY A 202 23.75 -3.15 -19.10
N SER A 203 23.57 -2.85 -17.81
CA SER A 203 22.50 -3.43 -16.99
C SER A 203 21.14 -2.97 -17.48
N ALA A 204 20.15 -3.85 -17.39
CA ALA A 204 18.76 -3.57 -17.75
C ALA A 204 17.90 -3.54 -16.49
N ARG A 205 17.13 -2.46 -16.31
CA ARG A 205 15.96 -2.45 -15.44
C ARG A 205 14.74 -2.86 -16.26
N LEU A 206 13.95 -3.81 -15.77
CA LEU A 206 12.78 -4.35 -16.44
C LEU A 206 11.52 -3.97 -15.67
N GLU A 207 10.49 -3.57 -16.40
CA GLU A 207 9.13 -3.32 -15.90
C GLU A 207 8.16 -3.91 -16.89
N THR A 208 7.41 -4.94 -16.47
CA THR A 208 6.51 -5.67 -17.35
C THR A 208 5.08 -5.70 -16.81
N ASN A 209 4.12 -5.81 -17.73
CA ASN A 209 2.71 -6.00 -17.40
C ASN A 209 2.07 -6.93 -18.44
N TYR A 210 1.46 -8.04 -18.00
CA TYR A 210 0.90 -9.07 -18.88
C TYR A 210 -0.12 -9.97 -18.16
N LEU A 211 -0.77 -10.87 -18.90
CA LEU A 211 -1.88 -11.68 -18.42
C LEU A 211 -1.58 -13.18 -18.55
N LEU A 212 -1.83 -13.94 -17.48
CA LEU A 212 -1.88 -15.40 -17.53
C LEU A 212 -3.32 -15.88 -17.67
N GLN A 213 -3.50 -17.00 -18.36
CA GLN A 213 -4.75 -17.74 -18.41
C GLN A 213 -4.51 -19.18 -17.91
N THR A 214 -5.35 -19.67 -17.01
CA THR A 214 -5.25 -21.05 -16.51
C THR A 214 -5.87 -22.06 -17.48
N HIS A 215 -5.49 -23.34 -17.37
CA HIS A 215 -6.07 -24.43 -18.15
C HIS A 215 -7.42 -24.94 -17.60
N ASP A 216 -7.97 -24.34 -16.55
CA ASP A 216 -9.26 -24.75 -16.00
C ASP A 216 -10.43 -24.42 -16.93
N ASN A 217 -11.59 -24.99 -16.63
CA ASN A 217 -12.85 -24.65 -17.27
C ASN A 217 -13.90 -24.19 -16.24
N PRO A 218 -14.36 -22.93 -16.25
CA PRO A 218 -13.88 -21.84 -17.11
C PRO A 218 -12.45 -21.40 -16.74
N PRO A 219 -11.70 -20.79 -17.67
CA PRO A 219 -10.33 -20.33 -17.39
C PRO A 219 -10.32 -19.12 -16.45
N ALA A 220 -9.40 -19.10 -15.49
CA ALA A 220 -9.10 -17.93 -14.69
C ALA A 220 -8.06 -17.05 -15.39
N HIS A 221 -8.12 -15.74 -15.14
CA HIS A 221 -7.16 -14.77 -15.67
C HIS A 221 -6.42 -14.08 -14.53
N ILE A 222 -5.10 -14.00 -14.64
CA ILE A 222 -4.22 -13.45 -13.59
C ILE A 222 -3.33 -12.37 -14.20
N VAL A 223 -3.51 -11.13 -13.74
CA VAL A 223 -2.68 -9.97 -14.13
C VAL A 223 -1.35 -10.08 -13.42
N ILE A 224 -0.26 -9.90 -14.16
CA ILE A 224 1.11 -9.93 -13.64
C ILE A 224 1.78 -8.59 -13.87
N LYS A 225 2.44 -8.07 -12.85
CA LYS A 225 3.42 -6.99 -12.96
C LYS A 225 4.77 -7.49 -12.50
N THR A 226 5.79 -7.38 -13.34
CA THR A 226 7.17 -7.77 -12.98
C THR A 226 8.03 -6.54 -12.92
N HIS A 227 8.93 -6.50 -11.94
CA HIS A 227 9.95 -5.48 -11.83
C HIS A 227 11.26 -6.14 -11.47
N GLY A 228 12.36 -5.68 -12.05
CA GLY A 228 13.66 -6.17 -11.63
C GLY A 228 14.82 -5.71 -12.45
N TRP A 229 15.93 -6.41 -12.26
CA TRP A 229 17.21 -6.05 -12.82
C TRP A 229 17.89 -7.25 -13.46
N ARG A 230 18.50 -6.99 -14.60
CA ARG A 230 19.51 -7.83 -15.21
C ARG A 230 20.85 -7.09 -15.19
N THR A 231 21.82 -7.68 -14.50
CA THR A 231 23.14 -7.09 -14.25
C THR A 231 24.22 -8.14 -14.49
N GLY A 232 25.43 -7.73 -14.85
CA GLY A 232 26.52 -8.64 -15.19
C GLY A 232 27.67 -7.90 -15.85
N PRO A 233 28.77 -8.60 -16.19
CA PRO A 233 29.86 -8.03 -16.97
C PRO A 233 29.35 -7.47 -18.31
N LEU A 234 29.86 -6.32 -18.73
CA LEU A 234 29.39 -5.62 -19.93
C LEU A 234 29.46 -6.51 -21.19
N GLU A 235 30.52 -7.30 -21.33
CA GLU A 235 30.72 -8.25 -22.43
C GLU A 235 29.68 -9.37 -22.46
N VAL A 236 29.29 -9.88 -21.28
CA VAL A 236 28.25 -10.91 -21.15
C VAL A 236 26.89 -10.33 -21.52
N LEU A 237 26.58 -9.12 -21.01
CA LEU A 237 25.32 -8.44 -21.32
C LEU A 237 25.21 -8.03 -22.78
N ALA A 238 26.33 -7.66 -23.42
CA ALA A 238 26.38 -7.36 -24.85
C ALA A 238 26.08 -8.62 -25.69
N ARG A 239 26.71 -9.77 -25.36
CA ARG A 239 26.39 -11.06 -25.99
C ARG A 239 24.94 -11.49 -25.78
N LEU A 240 24.37 -11.20 -24.60
CA LEU A 240 22.97 -11.49 -24.30
C LEU A 240 21.98 -10.57 -25.04
N ALA A 241 22.43 -9.39 -25.46
CA ALA A 241 21.65 -8.44 -26.26
C ALA A 241 21.69 -8.75 -27.76
N ASP A 242 22.64 -9.58 -28.20
CA ASP A 242 22.80 -10.04 -29.57
C ASP A 242 21.95 -11.30 -29.80
N PRO A 243 20.95 -11.28 -30.70
CA PRO A 243 20.09 -12.42 -30.98
C PRO A 243 20.82 -13.69 -31.42
N GLU A 244 21.97 -13.58 -32.09
CA GLU A 244 22.73 -14.75 -32.58
C GLU A 244 23.56 -15.41 -31.47
N LEU A 245 23.95 -14.64 -30.46
CA LEU A 245 24.82 -15.10 -29.37
C LEU A 245 24.08 -15.39 -28.07
N ALA A 246 22.88 -14.81 -27.89
CA ALA A 246 22.12 -14.86 -26.64
C ALA A 246 21.84 -16.30 -26.16
N ASP A 247 21.56 -17.22 -27.07
CA ASP A 247 21.24 -18.63 -26.75
C ASP A 247 22.42 -19.40 -26.16
N ASN A 248 23.65 -18.91 -26.35
CA ASN A 248 24.89 -19.53 -25.90
C ASN A 248 25.50 -18.84 -24.66
N VAL A 249 24.77 -17.92 -24.03
CA VAL A 249 25.23 -17.26 -22.79
C VAL A 249 24.81 -18.09 -21.59
N ASP A 250 25.78 -18.50 -20.77
CA ASP A 250 25.52 -19.22 -19.52
C ASP A 250 24.71 -18.31 -18.57
N PRO A 251 23.50 -18.72 -18.12
CA PRO A 251 22.71 -17.96 -17.15
C PRO A 251 23.43 -17.64 -15.83
N ASN A 252 24.44 -18.42 -15.44
CA ASN A 252 25.23 -18.17 -14.24
C ASN A 252 26.26 -17.03 -14.40
N SER A 253 26.54 -16.61 -15.64
CA SER A 253 27.48 -15.53 -15.95
C SER A 253 26.90 -14.13 -15.74
N TYR A 254 25.60 -14.02 -15.45
CA TYR A 254 24.92 -12.77 -15.13
C TYR A 254 23.87 -12.98 -14.03
N LYS A 255 23.38 -11.89 -13.45
CA LYS A 255 22.31 -11.90 -12.45
C LYS A 255 21.06 -11.32 -13.06
N PHE A 256 19.99 -12.11 -13.09
CA PHE A 256 18.66 -11.65 -13.49
C PHE A 256 17.72 -11.93 -12.34
N ARG A 257 17.29 -10.87 -11.65
CA ARG A 257 16.51 -10.93 -10.41
C ARG A 257 15.29 -10.06 -10.57
N ILE A 258 14.14 -10.63 -10.28
CA ILE A 258 12.85 -9.98 -10.46
C ILE A 258 11.96 -10.22 -9.24
N PHE A 259 11.00 -9.33 -9.04
CA PHE A 259 9.86 -9.56 -8.17
C PHE A 259 8.60 -9.48 -9.03
N ILE A 260 7.58 -10.23 -8.65
CA ILE A 260 6.29 -10.22 -9.31
C ILE A 260 5.17 -9.89 -8.33
N GLU A 261 4.22 -9.14 -8.83
CA GLU A 261 2.92 -8.91 -8.22
C GLU A 261 1.88 -9.56 -9.12
N MET A 262 0.94 -10.26 -8.52
CA MET A 262 -0.12 -10.97 -9.23
C MET A 262 -1.48 -10.59 -8.68
N GLU A 263 -2.47 -10.46 -9.56
CA GLU A 263 -3.84 -10.11 -9.19
C GLU A 263 -4.85 -10.89 -10.03
N THR A 264 -5.87 -11.45 -9.40
CA THR A 264 -6.98 -12.12 -10.06
C THR A 264 -8.30 -11.88 -9.33
N GLY A 265 -9.39 -11.80 -10.10
CA GLY A 265 -10.75 -11.80 -9.58
C GLY A 265 -11.34 -13.20 -9.41
N ASP A 266 -10.60 -14.26 -9.77
CA ASP A 266 -11.10 -15.64 -9.70
C ASP A 266 -10.86 -16.23 -8.29
N GLU A 267 -11.95 -16.61 -7.61
CA GLU A 267 -11.92 -17.10 -6.23
C GLU A 267 -11.06 -18.36 -6.03
N ARG A 268 -10.87 -19.18 -7.08
CA ARG A 268 -10.03 -20.39 -7.00
C ARG A 268 -8.56 -20.07 -6.76
N TYR A 269 -8.13 -18.88 -7.16
CA TYR A 269 -6.74 -18.45 -7.15
C TYR A 269 -6.48 -17.26 -6.22
N SER A 270 -7.52 -16.51 -5.86
CA SER A 270 -7.40 -15.23 -5.13
C SER A 270 -6.61 -15.33 -3.82
N GLU A 271 -6.82 -16.38 -3.02
CA GLU A 271 -6.11 -16.58 -1.74
C GLU A 271 -4.61 -16.78 -1.93
N LYS A 272 -4.21 -17.59 -2.91
CA LYS A 272 -2.81 -17.89 -3.18
C LYS A 272 -2.12 -16.75 -3.92
N VAL A 273 -2.77 -16.22 -4.95
CA VAL A 273 -2.20 -15.28 -5.94
C VAL A 273 -2.20 -13.84 -5.44
N ASN A 274 -3.30 -13.34 -4.88
CA ASN A 274 -3.42 -11.92 -4.50
C ASN A 274 -2.65 -11.59 -3.21
N CYS A 275 -2.35 -12.58 -2.39
CA CYS A 275 -1.64 -12.41 -1.11
C CYS A 275 -0.24 -13.04 -1.10
N GLY A 276 0.19 -13.67 -2.20
CA GLY A 276 1.50 -14.29 -2.27
C GLY A 276 2.61 -13.28 -2.62
N MET A 277 3.84 -13.67 -2.30
CA MET A 277 5.05 -12.92 -2.65
C MET A 277 6.04 -13.87 -3.31
N TRP A 278 6.56 -13.47 -4.46
CA TRP A 278 7.56 -14.25 -5.19
C TRP A 278 8.73 -13.38 -5.58
N VAL A 279 9.91 -13.95 -5.38
CA VAL A 279 11.14 -13.44 -5.96
C VAL A 279 11.55 -14.43 -7.03
N GLY A 280 11.93 -13.94 -8.19
CA GLY A 280 12.29 -14.79 -9.31
C GLY A 280 13.71 -14.55 -9.80
N SER A 281 14.26 -15.59 -10.42
CA SER A 281 15.39 -15.46 -11.31
C SER A 281 14.96 -15.74 -12.75
N GLY A 282 15.69 -15.17 -13.70
CA GLY A 282 15.38 -15.30 -15.11
C GLY A 282 16.58 -15.72 -15.93
N MET A 283 16.33 -16.38 -17.04
CA MET A 283 17.30 -16.52 -18.12
C MET A 283 16.67 -16.10 -19.44
N ARG A 284 17.48 -15.51 -20.32
CA ARG A 284 17.04 -15.15 -21.66
C ARG A 284 17.68 -16.10 -22.66
N LYS A 285 16.87 -16.62 -23.57
CA LYS A 285 17.26 -17.47 -24.69
C LYS A 285 16.66 -16.89 -25.97
N GLY A 286 17.39 -15.96 -26.58
CA GLY A 286 16.97 -15.30 -27.81
C GLY A 286 15.67 -14.49 -27.62
N ALA A 287 14.59 -15.02 -28.18
CA ALA A 287 13.23 -14.48 -28.08
C ALA A 287 12.40 -15.10 -26.94
N GLU A 288 12.95 -16.03 -26.17
CA GLU A 288 12.31 -16.65 -25.01
C GLU A 288 12.96 -16.12 -23.71
N VAL A 289 12.15 -15.93 -22.67
CA VAL A 289 12.63 -15.68 -21.31
C VAL A 289 11.99 -16.69 -20.37
N ILE A 290 12.84 -17.43 -19.66
CA ILE A 290 12.42 -18.41 -18.67
C ILE A 290 12.61 -17.79 -17.30
N TYR A 291 11.56 -17.83 -16.49
CA TYR A 291 11.54 -17.35 -15.12
C TYR A 291 11.28 -18.51 -14.16
N GLU A 292 12.00 -18.49 -13.06
CA GLU A 292 11.77 -19.36 -11.91
C GLU A 292 11.41 -18.49 -10.72
N PHE A 293 10.25 -18.74 -10.14
CA PHE A 293 9.75 -17.98 -9.01
C PHE A 293 9.80 -18.83 -7.75
N VAL A 294 10.47 -18.30 -6.74
CA VAL A 294 10.53 -18.89 -5.42
C VAL A 294 9.62 -18.14 -4.47
N GLN A 295 8.91 -18.89 -3.61
CA GLN A 295 8.15 -18.34 -2.51
C GLN A 295 8.95 -18.54 -1.21
N PRO A 296 8.99 -17.54 -0.31
CA PRO A 296 9.48 -17.77 1.04
C PRO A 296 8.50 -18.70 1.78
N ILE A 297 8.98 -19.88 2.16
CA ILE A 297 8.31 -20.77 3.10
C ILE A 297 8.90 -20.53 4.49
N GLN A 298 8.03 -20.42 5.50
CA GLN A 298 8.41 -20.71 6.87
C GLN A 298 8.28 -22.22 7.07
N ASP A 299 9.37 -22.96 6.90
CA ASP A 299 9.38 -24.40 7.16
C ASP A 299 9.35 -24.63 8.68
N GLN A 300 8.17 -24.53 9.29
CA GLN A 300 7.89 -25.14 10.59
C GLN A 300 6.49 -25.72 10.63
N GLN A 301 6.38 -26.96 10.13
CA GLN A 301 5.35 -27.89 10.56
C GLN A 301 5.65 -28.29 12.01
N PHE A 302 5.25 -27.47 12.96
CA PHE A 302 5.32 -27.84 14.37
C PHE A 302 4.10 -28.67 14.75
N SER A 303 4.26 -29.99 14.75
CA SER A 303 3.46 -30.86 15.59
C SER A 303 3.97 -30.75 17.02
N TYR A 304 3.30 -29.96 17.87
CA TYR A 304 3.47 -30.06 19.32
C TYR A 304 2.33 -30.85 19.93
N THR A 305 2.63 -32.08 20.34
CA THR A 305 1.95 -32.73 21.47
C THR A 305 2.88 -32.60 22.67
N ILE A 306 2.69 -31.59 23.53
CA ILE A 306 3.25 -31.57 24.89
C ILE A 306 2.25 -30.92 25.85
N ILE A 307 1.62 -31.80 26.63
CA ILE A 307 1.44 -31.76 28.09
C ILE A 307 1.36 -30.37 28.74
N SER A 308 0.13 -30.06 29.15
CA SER A 308 -0.23 -29.18 30.26
C SER A 308 0.73 -29.30 31.44
N LEU A 309 1.26 -28.15 31.90
CA LEU A 309 1.39 -27.72 33.31
C LEU A 309 2.53 -26.70 33.44
N ILE A 310 2.19 -25.41 33.34
CA ILE A 310 2.94 -24.32 34.00
C ILE A 310 1.87 -23.41 34.63
N PRO A 311 1.99 -23.02 35.92
CA PRO A 311 1.00 -22.17 36.56
C PRO A 311 1.06 -20.76 35.97
N ALA A 312 -0.10 -20.19 35.68
CA ALA A 312 -0.25 -18.78 35.35
C ALA A 312 0.12 -17.93 36.57
N GLU A 313 1.34 -17.39 36.59
CA GLU A 313 1.64 -16.22 37.43
C GLU A 313 1.15 -14.95 36.73
N SER A 314 0.51 -14.11 37.53
CA SER A 314 -0.33 -12.98 37.18
C SER A 314 0.27 -11.99 36.18
N VAL A 315 -0.30 -11.93 34.98
CA VAL A 315 -0.20 -10.77 34.08
C VAL A 315 -1.23 -9.72 34.53
N ALA A 316 -0.96 -9.07 35.66
CA ALA A 316 -1.77 -7.97 36.15
C ALA A 316 -0.90 -6.98 36.94
N GLN A 317 0.25 -6.57 36.38
CA GLN A 317 1.06 -5.45 36.90
C GLN A 317 2.21 -5.11 35.93
N GLN A 318 1.90 -4.57 34.76
CA GLN A 318 2.86 -3.76 33.99
C GLN A 318 2.26 -2.39 33.72
N SER A 319 2.80 -1.40 34.40
CA SER A 319 2.51 0.02 34.21
C SER A 319 2.86 0.43 32.78
N HIS A 320 1.83 0.57 31.94
CA HIS A 320 1.94 0.82 30.51
C HIS A 320 2.53 2.21 30.19
N LYS A 321 3.79 2.20 29.74
CA LYS A 321 4.45 3.29 29.00
C LYS A 321 5.09 2.67 27.74
N MET A 322 4.24 2.14 26.85
CA MET A 322 4.56 0.97 26.01
C MET A 322 5.58 1.11 24.87
N ALA A 323 5.80 2.30 24.27
CA ALA A 323 6.74 2.43 23.15
C ALA A 323 7.93 3.33 23.50
N LEU A 324 7.63 4.45 24.14
CA LEU A 324 8.61 5.48 24.52
C LEU A 324 9.69 4.99 25.50
N GLN A 325 9.45 3.87 26.20
CA GLN A 325 10.44 3.25 27.09
C GLN A 325 11.44 2.33 26.38
N HIS A 326 11.09 1.83 25.19
CA HIS A 326 11.86 0.78 24.52
C HIS A 326 12.77 1.30 23.41
N GLY A 327 12.56 2.52 22.92
CA GLY A 327 13.41 3.11 21.89
C GLY A 327 12.84 4.39 21.30
N ASN A 328 13.46 4.82 20.20
CA ASN A 328 12.99 5.98 19.44
C ASN A 328 11.80 5.58 18.55
N PRO A 329 10.59 6.14 18.75
CA PRO A 329 9.43 5.83 17.91
C PRO A 329 9.63 6.12 16.43
N ALA A 330 10.55 7.02 16.06
CA ALA A 330 10.89 7.30 14.66
C ALA A 330 11.36 6.04 13.91
N ASN A 331 11.94 5.07 14.62
CA ASN A 331 12.38 3.79 14.04
C ASN A 331 11.23 2.87 13.63
N LEU A 332 9.99 3.18 14.02
CA LEU A 332 8.79 2.45 13.59
C LEU A 332 8.31 2.88 12.19
N LEU A 333 8.80 4.01 11.68
CA LEU A 333 8.33 4.55 10.40
C LEU A 333 8.77 3.62 9.25
N PRO A 334 7.84 3.18 8.38
CA PRO A 334 8.14 2.19 7.35
C PRO A 334 9.03 2.79 6.27
N VAL A 335 10.03 2.07 5.76
CA VAL A 335 11.09 2.59 4.86
C VAL A 335 10.64 3.52 3.73
N HIS A 336 9.42 3.35 3.21
CA HIS A 336 8.86 4.14 2.10
C HIS A 336 8.13 5.41 2.54
N TRP A 337 8.01 5.71 3.84
CA TRP A 337 7.21 6.84 4.35
C TRP A 337 7.66 8.20 3.79
N LYS A 338 8.94 8.34 3.46
CA LYS A 338 9.53 9.57 2.90
C LYS A 338 8.94 9.98 1.55
N SER A 339 8.41 9.03 0.76
CA SER A 339 7.75 9.35 -0.50
C SER A 339 6.45 10.11 -0.32
N GLN A 340 5.79 9.98 0.85
CA GLN A 340 4.60 10.77 1.18
C GLN A 340 4.94 12.25 1.27
N ILE A 341 6.12 12.60 1.81
CA ILE A 341 6.58 13.99 1.86
C ILE A 341 6.83 14.54 0.46
N THR A 342 7.42 13.75 -0.43
CA THR A 342 7.57 14.14 -1.84
C THR A 342 6.21 14.40 -2.50
N ALA A 343 5.19 13.59 -2.18
CA ALA A 343 3.83 13.83 -2.66
C ALA A 343 3.21 15.11 -2.08
N TRP A 344 3.46 15.44 -0.81
CA TRP A 344 3.00 16.71 -0.21
C TRP A 344 3.68 17.94 -0.84
N TYR A 345 4.95 17.84 -1.21
CA TYR A 345 5.61 18.89 -1.99
C TYR A 345 4.99 19.03 -3.39
N ALA A 346 4.68 17.92 -4.06
CA ALA A 346 4.03 17.95 -5.36
C ALA A 346 2.61 18.54 -5.28
N GLU A 347 1.90 18.34 -4.15
CA GLU A 347 0.62 18.97 -3.87
C GLU A 347 0.75 20.49 -3.68
N ASP A 348 1.70 20.96 -2.86
CA ASP A 348 1.84 22.38 -2.49
C ASP A 348 2.59 23.20 -3.56
N THR A 349 3.38 22.56 -4.42
CA THR A 349 4.08 23.19 -5.54
C THR A 349 4.03 22.31 -6.81
N PRO A 350 2.86 22.17 -7.46
CA PRO A 350 2.71 21.37 -8.67
C PRO A 350 3.30 22.03 -9.93
N SER A 351 3.65 23.32 -9.85
CA SER A 351 4.19 24.12 -10.96
C SER A 351 5.36 24.99 -10.46
N PHE A 352 5.30 26.32 -10.60
CA PHE A 352 6.37 27.24 -10.20
C PHE A 352 6.16 27.82 -8.80
N ASP A 353 7.26 27.93 -8.04
CA ASP A 353 7.33 28.69 -6.78
C ASP A 353 7.73 30.15 -7.04
N TYR A 354 6.71 31.00 -7.29
CA TYR A 354 6.93 32.44 -7.49
C TYR A 354 7.43 33.15 -6.23
N GLY A 355 7.03 32.68 -5.04
CA GLY A 355 7.46 33.25 -3.76
C GLY A 355 8.96 33.05 -3.55
N GLY A 356 9.44 31.83 -3.82
CA GLY A 356 10.85 31.48 -3.82
C GLY A 356 11.67 32.30 -4.82
N PHE A 357 11.13 32.58 -6.01
CA PHE A 357 11.80 33.45 -6.99
C PHE A 357 12.05 34.86 -6.44
N VAL A 358 11.07 35.46 -5.75
CA VAL A 358 11.16 36.83 -5.21
C VAL A 358 12.26 36.97 -4.15
N VAL A 359 12.47 35.94 -3.32
CA VAL A 359 13.42 36.01 -2.20
C VAL A 359 14.84 35.56 -2.56
N GLY A 360 15.01 34.87 -3.69
CA GLY A 360 16.31 34.38 -4.14
C GLY A 360 16.88 33.24 -3.29
N ASP A 361 18.19 33.01 -3.41
CA ASP A 361 18.86 31.81 -2.89
C ASP A 361 19.87 32.10 -1.77
N SER A 362 19.79 33.26 -1.13
CA SER A 362 20.73 33.60 -0.05
C SER A 362 20.52 32.68 1.15
N GLU A 363 21.61 32.20 1.74
CA GLU A 363 21.59 31.46 3.00
C GLU A 363 20.98 32.30 4.13
N ARG A 364 20.01 31.71 4.83
CA ARG A 364 19.31 32.31 5.96
C ARG A 364 19.05 31.28 7.05
N THR A 365 18.66 31.79 8.20
CA THR A 365 18.19 31.00 9.33
C THR A 365 16.75 31.37 9.62
N ALA A 366 15.94 30.38 9.99
CA ALA A 366 14.57 30.56 10.42
C ALA A 366 14.35 29.87 11.77
N THR A 367 13.68 30.56 12.68
CA THR A 367 13.32 30.00 13.98
C THR A 367 11.88 29.49 13.96
N LEU A 368 11.69 28.21 14.31
CA LEU A 368 10.39 27.60 14.57
C LEU A 368 9.94 27.98 15.98
N TYR A 369 8.83 28.69 16.10
CA TYR A 369 8.22 29.09 17.35
C TYR A 369 6.95 28.31 17.63
N GLY A 370 6.83 27.75 18.84
CA GLY A 370 5.57 27.23 19.38
C GLY A 370 4.78 28.36 20.03
N LYS A 371 3.53 28.56 19.60
CA LYS A 371 2.66 29.69 20.01
C LYS A 371 1.47 29.27 20.86
N SER A 372 1.22 27.98 20.98
CA SER A 372 0.19 27.42 21.85
C SER A 372 0.76 26.28 22.69
N LYS A 373 0.12 26.00 23.82
CA LYS A 373 0.53 24.92 24.70
C LYS A 373 0.21 23.56 24.08
N GLY A 374 1.17 22.63 24.10
CA GLY A 374 0.97 21.28 23.59
C GLY A 374 2.17 20.36 23.81
N ILE A 375 2.15 19.21 23.15
CA ILE A 375 3.24 18.24 23.08
C ILE A 375 3.87 18.30 21.70
N LEU A 376 5.20 18.46 21.63
CA LEU A 376 5.92 18.40 20.37
C LEU A 376 5.91 16.98 19.81
N ALA A 377 5.29 16.78 18.65
CA ALA A 377 5.30 15.53 17.92
C ALA A 377 5.30 15.77 16.40
N GLY A 378 5.98 14.89 15.67
CA GLY A 378 6.15 14.94 14.23
C GLY A 378 7.55 15.37 13.78
N VAL A 379 8.53 15.29 14.68
CA VAL A 379 9.94 15.68 14.42
C VAL A 379 10.51 14.97 13.19
N PRO A 380 10.37 13.64 13.01
CA PRO A 380 10.92 12.96 11.83
C PRO A 380 10.35 13.52 10.52
N PHE A 381 9.05 13.80 10.47
CA PHE A 381 8.41 14.33 9.27
C PHE A 381 8.88 15.75 8.97
N PHE A 382 9.01 16.60 9.99
CA PHE A 382 9.53 17.96 9.83
C PHE A 382 10.99 17.95 9.34
N ASP A 383 11.83 17.07 9.89
CA ASP A 383 13.22 16.91 9.47
C ASP A 383 13.33 16.47 8.01
N GLU A 384 12.52 15.49 7.60
CA GLU A 384 12.55 14.97 6.23
C GLU A 384 12.02 15.97 5.21
N ILE A 385 11.01 16.79 5.57
CA ILE A 385 10.54 17.90 4.72
C ILE A 385 11.70 18.84 4.40
N PHE A 386 12.39 19.33 5.44
CA PHE A 386 13.53 20.23 5.21
C PHE A 386 14.74 19.55 4.61
N ALA A 387 14.96 18.26 4.85
CA ALA A 387 16.01 17.50 4.20
C ALA A 387 15.79 17.41 2.67
N GLN A 388 14.56 17.14 2.22
CA GLN A 388 14.22 17.13 0.79
C GLN A 388 14.35 18.52 0.15
N ALA A 389 14.09 19.59 0.90
CA ALA A 389 14.38 20.96 0.44
C ALA A 389 15.88 21.29 0.38
N GLY A 390 16.75 20.49 1.03
CA GLY A 390 18.17 20.77 1.17
C GLY A 390 18.49 21.80 2.26
N CYS A 391 17.69 21.80 3.33
CA CYS A 391 17.89 22.59 4.54
C CYS A 391 18.28 21.68 5.72
N THR A 392 18.85 22.26 6.77
CA THR A 392 19.23 21.54 8.00
C THR A 392 18.40 22.03 9.18
N VAL A 393 17.91 21.10 10.02
CA VAL A 393 17.13 21.41 11.22
C VAL A 393 17.97 21.14 12.47
N LYS A 394 17.92 22.08 13.43
CA LYS A 394 18.47 21.94 14.78
C LYS A 394 17.36 22.14 15.80
N TRP A 395 17.02 21.08 16.53
CA TRP A 395 16.00 21.13 17.58
C TRP A 395 16.54 21.69 18.89
N HIS A 396 15.74 22.54 19.54
CA HIS A 396 15.98 23.06 20.90
C HIS A 396 15.15 22.31 21.95
N LEU A 397 14.03 21.71 21.52
CA LEU A 397 13.19 20.83 22.33
C LEU A 397 13.26 19.40 21.79
N LYS A 398 13.25 18.41 22.68
CA LYS A 398 13.16 16.99 22.30
C LYS A 398 11.73 16.63 21.96
N GLU A 399 11.53 15.71 21.02
CA GLU A 399 10.20 15.15 20.74
C GLU A 399 9.57 14.57 22.02
N GLY A 400 8.25 14.74 22.17
CA GLY A 400 7.50 14.42 23.37
C GLY A 400 7.57 15.47 24.48
N SER A 401 8.38 16.53 24.33
CA SER A 401 8.44 17.62 25.31
C SER A 401 7.21 18.53 25.23
N ILE A 402 6.91 19.19 26.35
CA ILE A 402 5.88 20.23 26.40
C ILE A 402 6.39 21.47 25.64
N VAL A 403 5.57 21.94 24.70
CA VAL A 403 5.68 23.28 24.12
C VAL A 403 4.83 24.19 24.98
N ASP A 404 5.45 25.15 25.68
CA ASP A 404 4.74 26.14 26.48
C ASP A 404 5.22 27.55 26.11
N PRO A 405 4.41 28.37 25.42
CA PRO A 405 4.78 29.74 25.07
C PRO A 405 4.92 30.67 26.29
N GLY A 406 4.39 30.29 27.45
CA GLY A 406 4.40 31.06 28.68
C GLY A 406 3.89 32.50 28.51
N ALA A 407 4.33 33.39 29.40
CA ALA A 407 3.95 34.80 29.36
C ALA A 407 4.47 35.55 28.11
N LYS A 408 5.49 35.03 27.42
CA LYS A 408 6.09 35.66 26.23
C LYS A 408 5.30 35.39 24.95
N GLY A 409 4.30 34.50 24.98
CA GLY A 409 3.42 34.19 23.85
C GLY A 409 4.07 33.38 22.73
N LYS A 410 5.36 33.00 22.86
CA LYS A 410 6.06 32.08 21.96
C LYS A 410 7.31 31.48 22.63
N VAL A 411 7.66 30.25 22.24
CA VAL A 411 8.90 29.58 22.64
C VAL A 411 9.64 29.07 21.41
N ALA A 412 10.96 29.20 21.37
CA ALA A 412 11.77 28.66 20.26
C ALA A 412 11.89 27.14 20.39
N VAL A 413 11.49 26.42 19.34
CA VAL A 413 11.39 24.96 19.31
C VAL A 413 12.51 24.34 18.48
N ALA A 414 12.81 24.94 17.33
CA ALA A 414 13.89 24.53 16.43
C ALA A 414 14.41 25.72 15.63
N THR A 415 15.56 25.52 15.01
CA THR A 415 16.16 26.43 14.03
C THR A 415 16.39 25.67 12.73
N VAL A 416 16.01 26.27 11.60
CA VAL A 416 16.20 25.71 10.26
C VAL A 416 17.15 26.62 9.48
N THR A 417 18.16 26.06 8.83
CA THR A 417 19.17 26.80 8.06
C THR A 417 19.21 26.28 6.63
N GLY A 418 19.29 27.19 5.66
CA GLY A 418 19.41 26.88 4.24
C GLY A 418 19.08 28.10 3.37
N PRO A 419 19.00 27.92 2.04
CA PRO A 419 18.62 28.99 1.15
C PRO A 419 17.20 29.47 1.41
N VAL A 420 16.99 30.79 1.46
CA VAL A 420 15.71 31.38 1.89
C VAL A 420 14.50 30.90 1.10
N ARG A 421 14.61 30.73 -0.23
CA ARG A 421 13.53 30.14 -1.04
C ARG A 421 13.15 28.72 -0.61
N LYS A 422 14.12 27.90 -0.20
CA LYS A 422 13.91 26.50 0.25
C LYS A 422 13.34 26.45 1.66
N LEU A 423 13.73 27.39 2.53
CA LEU A 423 13.10 27.57 3.84
C LEU A 423 11.60 27.87 3.70
N LEU A 424 11.25 28.80 2.80
CA LEU A 424 9.85 29.20 2.57
C LEU A 424 9.06 28.13 1.80
N LEU A 425 9.69 27.42 0.85
CA LEU A 425 9.09 26.29 0.15
C LEU A 425 8.65 25.17 1.10
N GLY A 426 9.49 24.83 2.09
CA GLY A 426 9.16 23.80 3.08
C GLY A 426 8.25 24.26 4.21
N GLU A 427 8.07 25.56 4.42
CA GLU A 427 7.40 26.12 5.60
C GLU A 427 5.99 25.55 5.78
N ARG A 428 5.14 25.63 4.75
CA ARG A 428 3.71 25.33 4.90
C ARG A 428 3.48 23.84 5.15
N VAL A 429 4.14 22.98 4.37
CA VAL A 429 4.07 21.52 4.53
C VAL A 429 4.58 21.10 5.91
N ALA A 430 5.70 21.66 6.36
CA ALA A 430 6.29 21.38 7.67
C ALA A 430 5.39 21.82 8.83
N LEU A 431 4.88 23.05 8.79
CA LEU A 431 4.00 23.58 9.84
C LEU A 431 2.68 22.82 9.90
N ASN A 432 2.02 22.55 8.77
CA ASN A 432 0.76 21.80 8.73
C ASN A 432 0.92 20.39 9.33
N THR A 433 2.00 19.70 8.96
CA THR A 433 2.29 18.34 9.42
C THR A 433 2.59 18.31 10.92
N LEU A 434 3.52 19.15 11.37
CA LEU A 434 3.93 19.22 12.78
C LEU A 434 2.79 19.65 13.70
N SER A 435 2.02 20.66 13.28
CA SER A 435 0.89 21.21 14.05
C SER A 435 -0.19 20.15 14.30
N ARG A 436 -0.51 19.35 13.27
CA ARG A 436 -1.52 18.29 13.38
C ARG A 436 -1.02 17.12 14.21
N CYS A 437 0.21 16.65 13.97
CA CYS A 437 0.82 15.57 14.74
C CYS A 437 0.92 15.92 16.23
N SER A 438 1.37 17.15 16.53
CA SER A 438 1.45 17.69 17.89
C SER A 438 0.07 17.86 18.54
N GLY A 439 -0.97 18.21 17.76
CA GLY A 439 -2.35 18.27 18.25
C GLY A 439 -2.86 16.91 18.74
N VAL A 440 -2.64 15.86 17.93
CA VAL A 440 -2.99 14.47 18.30
C VAL A 440 -2.22 14.01 19.54
N ALA A 441 -0.91 14.26 19.59
CA ALA A 441 -0.08 13.92 20.75
C ALA A 441 -0.54 14.64 22.03
N THR A 442 -0.91 15.92 21.91
CA THR A 442 -1.41 16.73 23.02
C THR A 442 -2.73 16.18 23.57
N LYS A 443 -3.69 15.90 22.70
CA LYS A 443 -4.99 15.37 23.13
C LYS A 443 -4.86 13.95 23.70
N SER A 444 -4.02 13.12 23.10
CA SER A 444 -3.68 11.78 23.60
C SER A 444 -3.08 11.83 24.99
N ARG A 445 -2.07 12.69 25.23
CA ARG A 445 -1.45 12.89 26.55
C ARG A 445 -2.46 13.36 27.59
N SER A 446 -3.27 14.35 27.23
CA SER A 446 -4.30 14.89 28.13
C SER A 446 -5.35 13.85 28.50
N MET A 447 -5.74 12.97 27.58
CA MET A 447 -6.68 11.89 27.86
C MET A 447 -6.05 10.81 28.73
N ASP A 448 -4.81 10.39 28.45
CA ASP A 448 -4.09 9.44 29.30
C ASP A 448 -3.98 9.96 30.72
N GLU A 449 -3.54 11.22 30.93
CA GLU A 449 -3.46 11.82 32.26
C GLU A 449 -4.81 11.84 33.00
N LEU A 450 -5.90 12.12 32.29
CA LEU A 450 -7.25 12.11 32.86
C LEU A 450 -7.65 10.69 33.30
N VAL A 451 -7.43 9.71 32.43
CA VAL A 451 -7.73 8.30 32.67
C VAL A 451 -6.88 7.74 33.82
N ARG A 452 -5.58 8.07 33.89
CA ARG A 452 -4.72 7.64 35.00
C ARG A 452 -5.14 8.24 36.34
N LYS A 453 -5.67 9.47 36.36
CA LYS A 453 -6.19 10.09 37.59
C LYS A 453 -7.38 9.36 38.20
N THR A 454 -8.13 8.56 37.43
CA THR A 454 -9.23 7.74 37.96
C THR A 454 -8.74 6.44 38.61
N GLY A 455 -7.45 6.12 38.47
CA GLY A 455 -6.88 4.83 38.90
C GLY A 455 -7.02 3.73 37.85
N TYR A 456 -7.43 4.06 36.61
CA TYR A 456 -7.48 3.10 35.51
C TYR A 456 -6.08 2.66 35.07
N THR A 457 -5.87 1.35 35.03
CA THR A 457 -4.57 0.73 34.74
C THR A 457 -4.48 0.09 33.35
N GLY A 458 -5.62 -0.04 32.65
CA GLY A 458 -5.68 -0.63 31.31
C GLY A 458 -5.12 0.26 30.20
N ILE A 459 -5.34 -0.18 28.96
CA ILE A 459 -4.80 0.42 27.74
C ILE A 459 -5.74 1.52 27.26
N LEU A 460 -5.21 2.72 27.05
CA LEU A 460 -5.90 3.75 26.27
C LEU A 460 -5.41 3.67 24.82
N ALA A 461 -6.34 3.47 23.90
CA ALA A 461 -6.07 3.26 22.49
C ALA A 461 -6.79 4.27 21.57
N GLY A 462 -6.17 4.53 20.41
CA GLY A 462 -6.80 5.22 19.30
C GLY A 462 -7.71 4.32 18.48
N THR A 463 -7.99 4.73 17.25
CA THR A 463 -8.84 3.96 16.32
C THR A 463 -8.35 4.10 14.88
N ARG A 464 -9.05 3.51 13.91
CA ARG A 464 -8.79 3.71 12.47
C ARG A 464 -9.54 4.90 11.86
N LYS A 465 -10.33 5.66 12.66
CA LYS A 465 -11.09 6.87 12.24
C LYS A 465 -10.16 8.08 12.01
N THR A 466 -9.18 7.86 11.16
CA THR A 466 -8.04 8.74 10.85
C THR A 466 -8.27 9.43 9.53
N THR A 467 -7.57 10.54 9.31
CA THR A 467 -7.65 11.27 8.03
C THR A 467 -7.08 10.42 6.91
N PRO A 468 -7.81 10.21 5.79
CA PRO A 468 -7.29 9.49 4.63
C PRO A 468 -5.97 10.11 4.15
N GLY A 469 -4.98 9.26 3.89
CA GLY A 469 -3.63 9.69 3.49
C GLY A 469 -2.71 10.19 4.62
N PHE A 470 -3.23 10.44 5.83
CA PHE A 470 -2.46 11.02 6.95
C PHE A 470 -2.39 10.13 8.20
N ARG A 471 -2.87 8.88 8.10
CA ARG A 471 -2.92 7.91 9.20
C ARG A 471 -1.57 7.68 9.87
N LEU A 472 -0.49 7.59 9.09
CA LEU A 472 0.85 7.32 9.62
C LEU A 472 1.27 8.39 10.63
N VAL A 473 1.06 9.66 10.28
CA VAL A 473 1.38 10.81 11.14
C VAL A 473 0.47 10.85 12.37
N GLU A 474 -0.84 10.62 12.20
CA GLU A 474 -1.78 10.63 13.34
C GLU A 474 -1.50 9.51 14.34
N LYS A 475 -1.23 8.28 13.87
CA LYS A 475 -0.83 7.14 14.73
C LYS A 475 0.52 7.39 15.41
N TYR A 476 1.47 7.99 14.70
CA TYR A 476 2.73 8.42 15.30
C TYR A 476 2.50 9.43 16.44
N GLY A 477 1.63 10.42 16.21
CA GLY A 477 1.21 11.39 17.23
C GLY A 477 0.62 10.73 18.47
N MET A 478 -0.22 9.69 18.31
CA MET A 478 -0.76 8.91 19.44
C MET A 478 0.35 8.28 20.28
N ILE A 479 1.33 7.64 19.62
CA ILE A 479 2.47 6.98 20.28
C ILE A 479 3.31 7.99 21.07
N ILE A 480 3.61 9.16 20.49
CA ILE A 480 4.32 10.25 21.21
C ILE A 480 3.49 10.79 22.37
N GLY A 481 2.16 10.86 22.20
CA GLY A 481 1.20 11.19 23.25
C GLY A 481 1.15 10.18 24.40
N GLY A 482 1.73 8.99 24.21
CA GLY A 482 1.81 7.94 25.22
C GLY A 482 0.64 6.96 25.22
N VAL A 483 -0.18 6.96 24.16
CA VAL A 483 -1.34 6.06 24.03
C VAL A 483 -1.11 5.03 22.92
N ASP A 484 -1.81 3.91 23.01
CA ASP A 484 -1.72 2.85 22.01
C ASP A 484 -2.34 3.33 20.69
N GLY A 485 -1.68 3.04 19.57
CA GLY A 485 -2.20 3.39 18.27
C GLY A 485 -3.50 2.65 17.93
N HIS A 486 -3.76 1.50 18.55
CA HIS A 486 -4.59 0.40 18.07
C HIS A 486 -4.05 -0.17 16.75
N ARG A 487 -4.64 -1.26 16.26
CA ARG A 487 -4.37 -1.81 14.91
C ARG A 487 -4.22 -0.70 13.86
N HIS A 488 -3.16 -0.79 13.06
CA HIS A 488 -2.81 0.25 12.09
C HIS A 488 -3.79 0.23 10.91
N ASP A 489 -4.05 -0.97 10.38
CA ASP A 489 -4.88 -1.24 9.21
C ASP A 489 -5.73 -2.50 9.40
N LEU A 490 -6.28 -3.04 8.32
CA LEU A 490 -7.08 -4.28 8.34
C LEU A 490 -6.21 -5.54 8.45
N SER A 491 -4.92 -5.45 8.12
CA SER A 491 -3.99 -6.58 8.09
C SER A 491 -3.32 -6.81 9.44
N SER A 492 -3.30 -5.79 10.31
CA SER A 492 -2.61 -5.85 11.61
C SER A 492 -3.36 -6.69 12.67
N MET A 493 -4.68 -6.77 12.59
CA MET A 493 -5.54 -7.52 13.52
C MET A 493 -6.93 -7.70 12.92
N ILE A 494 -7.51 -8.90 13.08
CA ILE A 494 -8.86 -9.21 12.59
C ILE A 494 -9.86 -8.67 13.61
N MET A 495 -10.77 -7.81 13.16
CA MET A 495 -11.87 -7.28 13.99
C MET A 495 -13.17 -7.59 13.28
N LEU A 496 -14.01 -8.38 13.92
CA LEU A 496 -15.32 -8.77 13.45
C LEU A 496 -16.36 -7.83 14.06
N LYS A 497 -17.00 -7.05 13.20
CA LYS A 497 -18.12 -6.15 13.54
C LYS A 497 -19.46 -6.82 13.28
N ASP A 498 -20.53 -6.20 13.76
CA ASP A 498 -21.94 -6.51 13.46
C ASP A 498 -22.19 -7.04 12.04
N ASN A 499 -21.76 -6.31 11.02
CA ASN A 499 -21.96 -6.62 9.61
C ASN A 499 -21.25 -7.91 9.18
N HIS A 500 -20.11 -8.25 9.78
CA HIS A 500 -19.39 -9.49 9.48
C HIS A 500 -20.13 -10.68 10.08
N ILE A 501 -20.64 -10.52 11.31
CA ILE A 501 -21.42 -11.54 12.01
C ILE A 501 -22.72 -11.80 11.24
N TRP A 502 -23.44 -10.75 10.81
CA TRP A 502 -24.66 -10.87 10.01
C TRP A 502 -24.41 -11.55 8.67
N ALA A 503 -23.33 -11.19 7.97
CA ALA A 503 -22.98 -11.80 6.69
C ALA A 503 -22.61 -13.29 6.83
N ARG A 504 -21.99 -13.69 7.96
CA ARG A 504 -21.60 -15.08 8.20
C ARG A 504 -22.73 -15.93 8.79
N GLY A 505 -23.65 -15.31 9.54
CA GLY A 505 -24.82 -15.94 10.15
C GLY A 505 -24.68 -16.33 11.63
N SER A 506 -23.47 -16.37 12.18
CA SER A 506 -23.24 -16.54 13.63
C SER A 506 -21.87 -16.04 14.07
N ILE A 507 -21.76 -15.69 15.36
CA ILE A 507 -20.50 -15.26 15.97
C ILE A 507 -19.50 -16.43 15.97
N THR A 508 -19.94 -17.61 16.37
CA THR A 508 -19.09 -18.81 16.42
C THR A 508 -18.43 -19.10 15.08
N GLU A 509 -19.19 -19.09 13.98
CA GLU A 509 -18.65 -19.41 12.66
C GLU A 509 -17.78 -18.27 12.11
N ALA A 510 -18.08 -17.02 12.45
CA ALA A 510 -17.24 -15.88 12.10
C ALA A 510 -15.87 -15.94 12.79
N VAL A 511 -15.85 -16.24 14.10
CA VAL A 511 -14.61 -16.36 14.87
C VAL A 511 -13.78 -17.54 14.40
N LYS A 512 -14.38 -18.71 14.13
CA LYS A 512 -13.65 -19.86 13.57
C LYS A 512 -13.04 -19.55 12.21
N ALA A 513 -13.80 -18.91 11.32
CA ALA A 513 -13.29 -18.50 10.02
C ALA A 513 -12.13 -17.49 10.17
N ALA A 514 -12.28 -16.48 11.03
CA ALA A 514 -11.23 -15.52 11.32
C ALA A 514 -9.95 -16.18 11.86
N LYS A 515 -10.08 -17.11 12.81
CA LYS A 515 -8.93 -17.87 13.35
C LYS A 515 -8.28 -18.77 12.29
N SER A 516 -9.05 -19.33 11.35
CA SER A 516 -8.49 -20.16 10.27
C SER A 516 -7.57 -19.37 9.33
N VAL A 517 -7.89 -18.10 9.05
CA VAL A 517 -7.09 -17.22 8.18
C VAL A 517 -6.00 -16.50 8.97
N GLY A 518 -6.29 -16.05 10.19
CA GLY A 518 -5.33 -15.34 11.04
C GLY A 518 -4.27 -16.24 11.69
N GLY A 519 -4.53 -17.55 11.74
CA GLY A 519 -3.67 -18.54 12.36
C GLY A 519 -3.40 -18.24 13.84
N PHE A 520 -2.20 -18.58 14.30
CA PHE A 520 -1.75 -18.27 15.66
C PHE A 520 -1.21 -16.84 15.81
N ALA A 521 -0.96 -16.14 14.70
CA ALA A 521 -0.21 -14.87 14.67
C ALA A 521 -1.10 -13.64 14.88
N LEU A 522 -2.34 -13.66 14.37
CA LEU A 522 -3.25 -12.52 14.46
C LEU A 522 -4.27 -12.69 15.60
N LYS A 523 -4.44 -11.63 16.38
CA LYS A 523 -5.56 -11.55 17.33
C LYS A 523 -6.88 -11.37 16.58
N VAL A 524 -7.94 -11.95 17.15
CA VAL A 524 -9.32 -11.82 16.72
C VAL A 524 -10.08 -11.05 17.77
N GLU A 525 -10.55 -9.88 17.38
CA GLU A 525 -11.43 -9.02 18.17
C GLU A 525 -12.87 -9.13 17.64
N VAL A 526 -13.85 -9.16 18.53
CA VAL A 526 -15.28 -9.24 18.17
C VAL A 526 -16.06 -8.14 18.88
N GLU A 527 -16.82 -7.37 18.10
CA GLU A 527 -17.79 -6.39 18.59
C GLU A 527 -19.10 -7.11 18.93
N VAL A 528 -19.58 -6.91 20.16
CA VAL A 528 -20.79 -7.54 20.69
C VAL A 528 -21.64 -6.51 21.43
N ASP A 529 -22.95 -6.70 21.42
CA ASP A 529 -23.93 -5.81 22.05
C ASP A 529 -24.59 -6.40 23.32
N SER A 530 -24.22 -7.63 23.68
CA SER A 530 -24.78 -8.34 24.84
C SER A 530 -23.79 -9.30 25.49
N GLU A 531 -23.99 -9.58 26.78
CA GLU A 531 -23.18 -10.55 27.52
C GLU A 531 -23.27 -11.98 26.95
N LYS A 532 -24.40 -12.33 26.34
CA LYS A 532 -24.60 -13.63 25.70
C LYS A 532 -23.70 -13.77 24.46
N ASP A 533 -23.65 -12.73 23.65
CA ASP A 533 -22.83 -12.69 22.44
C ASP A 533 -21.35 -12.63 22.80
N ALA A 534 -21.01 -11.92 23.89
CA ALA A 534 -19.68 -11.98 24.49
C ALA A 534 -19.30 -13.41 24.91
N ASP A 535 -20.17 -14.12 25.63
CA ASP A 535 -19.93 -15.51 26.03
C ASP A 535 -19.74 -16.42 24.80
N GLU A 536 -20.53 -16.23 23.73
CA GLU A 536 -20.36 -16.98 22.48
C GLU A 536 -19.01 -16.68 21.81
N ALA A 537 -18.61 -15.42 21.70
CA ALA A 537 -17.34 -15.01 21.11
C ALA A 537 -16.14 -15.56 21.90
N ILE A 538 -16.19 -15.50 23.24
CA ILE A 538 -15.15 -16.05 24.12
C ILE A 538 -15.07 -17.58 23.95
N ALA A 539 -16.21 -18.26 23.93
CA ALA A 539 -16.27 -19.71 23.72
C ALA A 539 -15.69 -20.13 22.34
N ALA A 540 -16.02 -19.38 21.30
CA ALA A 540 -15.54 -19.60 19.93
C ALA A 540 -14.06 -19.26 19.75
N GLY A 541 -13.53 -18.42 20.63
CA GLY A 541 -12.11 -18.22 20.83
C GLY A 541 -11.55 -16.89 20.41
N ALA A 542 -12.37 -15.84 20.43
CA ALA A 542 -11.90 -14.47 20.32
C ALA A 542 -10.89 -14.13 21.43
N ASP A 543 -9.92 -13.28 21.11
CA ASP A 543 -8.88 -12.83 22.03
C ASP A 543 -9.27 -11.51 22.73
N ILE A 544 -10.10 -10.70 22.06
CA ILE A 544 -10.58 -9.40 22.54
C ILE A 544 -12.08 -9.31 22.27
N ILE A 545 -12.85 -8.87 23.27
CA ILE A 545 -14.29 -8.65 23.16
C ILE A 545 -14.55 -7.16 23.33
N MET A 546 -15.03 -6.51 22.27
CA MET A 546 -15.44 -5.12 22.29
C MET A 546 -16.91 -5.04 22.69
N LEU A 547 -17.17 -4.51 23.87
CA LEU A 547 -18.51 -4.24 24.38
C LEU A 547 -19.01 -2.93 23.77
N ASP A 548 -19.75 -3.01 22.66
CA ASP A 548 -20.33 -1.85 22.00
C ASP A 548 -21.74 -1.57 22.53
N ASN A 549 -22.12 -0.30 22.58
CA ASN A 549 -23.47 0.16 22.94
C ASN A 549 -23.96 -0.20 24.37
N PHE A 550 -23.07 -0.47 25.32
CA PHE A 550 -23.41 -0.55 26.75
C PHE A 550 -23.45 0.85 27.39
N ASP A 551 -24.41 1.08 28.29
CA ASP A 551 -24.40 2.28 29.13
C ASP A 551 -23.32 2.20 30.23
N GLY A 552 -22.95 3.34 30.83
CA GLY A 552 -21.76 3.42 31.69
C GLY A 552 -21.77 2.50 32.93
N ASP A 553 -22.94 2.21 33.49
CA ASP A 553 -23.07 1.28 34.63
C ASP A 553 -23.24 -0.17 34.17
N GLY A 554 -24.03 -0.41 33.12
CA GLY A 554 -24.20 -1.73 32.51
C GLY A 554 -22.88 -2.29 31.96
N LEU A 555 -22.03 -1.45 31.38
CA LEU A 555 -20.70 -1.83 30.91
C LEU A 555 -19.83 -2.40 32.03
N LYS A 556 -19.78 -1.74 33.19
CA LYS A 556 -18.97 -2.20 34.34
C LYS A 556 -19.51 -3.51 34.92
N ILE A 557 -20.84 -3.62 34.98
CA ILE A 557 -21.52 -4.84 35.45
C ILE A 557 -21.21 -5.99 34.50
N ALA A 558 -21.36 -5.78 33.18
CA ALA A 558 -21.09 -6.77 32.15
C ALA A 558 -19.61 -7.18 32.16
N ALA A 559 -18.68 -6.22 32.23
CA ALA A 559 -17.26 -6.50 32.28
C ALA A 559 -16.87 -7.37 33.49
N ARG A 560 -17.35 -6.99 34.68
CA ARG A 560 -17.14 -7.78 35.90
C ARG A 560 -17.74 -9.17 35.80
N SER A 561 -18.98 -9.25 35.33
CA SER A 561 -19.72 -10.48 35.14
C SER A 561 -18.98 -11.45 34.20
N LEU A 562 -18.53 -10.96 33.04
CA LEU A 562 -17.75 -11.74 32.07
C LEU A 562 -16.42 -12.21 32.66
N LYS A 563 -15.65 -11.31 33.29
CA LYS A 563 -14.38 -11.67 33.94
C LYS A 563 -14.60 -12.77 34.98
N GLN A 564 -15.62 -12.65 35.84
CA GLN A 564 -15.96 -13.65 36.86
C GLN A 564 -16.41 -14.99 36.28
N ARG A 565 -17.27 -14.98 35.26
CA ARG A 565 -17.80 -16.21 34.64
C ARG A 565 -16.73 -17.04 33.96
N TRP A 566 -15.70 -16.41 33.42
CA TRP A 566 -14.67 -17.03 32.61
C TRP A 566 -13.32 -17.23 33.32
N VAL A 567 -13.23 -16.88 34.61
CA VAL A 567 -12.03 -17.17 35.43
C VAL A 567 -11.64 -18.64 35.31
N GLY A 568 -10.38 -18.89 34.95
CA GLY A 568 -9.81 -20.23 34.82
C GLY A 568 -10.34 -21.06 33.64
N LYS A 569 -11.25 -20.50 32.81
CA LYS A 569 -11.79 -21.18 31.63
C LYS A 569 -11.07 -20.74 30.35
N ARG A 570 -10.92 -19.43 30.16
CA ARG A 570 -10.23 -18.84 29.00
C ARG A 570 -9.74 -17.43 29.31
N GLU A 571 -8.58 -17.06 28.79
CA GLU A 571 -8.07 -15.69 28.81
C GLU A 571 -8.60 -14.88 27.61
N PHE A 572 -9.01 -13.65 27.86
CA PHE A 572 -9.47 -12.68 26.88
C PHE A 572 -9.36 -11.26 27.46
N LEU A 573 -9.32 -10.27 26.56
CA LEU A 573 -9.38 -8.86 26.92
C LEU A 573 -10.77 -8.29 26.65
N LEU A 574 -11.19 -7.35 27.48
CA LEU A 574 -12.38 -6.56 27.29
C LEU A 574 -12.00 -5.17 26.79
N GLU A 575 -12.60 -4.76 25.68
CA GLU A 575 -12.50 -3.42 25.13
C GLU A 575 -13.82 -2.67 25.28
N CYS A 576 -13.75 -1.41 25.70
CA CYS A 576 -14.85 -0.45 25.60
C CYS A 576 -14.54 0.55 24.49
N SER A 577 -15.50 0.75 23.59
CA SER A 577 -15.42 1.74 22.52
C SER A 577 -16.75 2.51 22.39
N GLY A 578 -16.73 3.62 21.65
CA GLY A 578 -17.93 4.42 21.36
C GLY A 578 -18.17 5.59 22.34
N GLY A 579 -18.37 6.79 21.80
CA GLY A 579 -18.84 7.97 22.57
C GLY A 579 -17.92 8.50 23.68
N LEU A 580 -16.77 7.88 23.95
CA LEU A 580 -15.85 8.29 25.02
C LEU A 580 -15.18 9.63 24.71
N THR A 581 -15.34 10.59 25.61
CA THR A 581 -14.76 11.93 25.58
C THR A 581 -14.07 12.25 26.91
N SER A 582 -13.37 13.37 26.98
CA SER A 582 -12.74 13.81 28.23
C SER A 582 -13.74 14.13 29.34
N ASP A 583 -15.02 14.34 28.99
CA ASP A 583 -16.04 14.71 29.97
C ASP A 583 -16.71 13.48 30.60
N ASN A 584 -16.79 12.37 29.86
CA ASN A 584 -17.49 11.17 30.32
C ASN A 584 -16.56 9.99 30.64
N VAL A 585 -15.31 9.97 30.16
CA VAL A 585 -14.45 8.77 30.28
C VAL A 585 -14.28 8.32 31.73
N GLY A 586 -14.22 9.24 32.69
CA GLY A 586 -14.06 8.89 34.10
C GLY A 586 -15.25 8.17 34.72
N THR A 587 -16.46 8.32 34.17
CA THR A 587 -17.64 7.61 34.66
C THR A 587 -17.85 6.26 34.00
N TYR A 588 -17.29 6.03 32.80
CA TYR A 588 -17.47 4.79 32.04
C TYR A 588 -16.45 3.70 32.42
N ILE A 589 -15.28 4.07 32.94
CA ILE A 589 -14.16 3.13 33.09
C ILE A 589 -14.05 2.54 34.50
N ASN A 590 -13.59 1.30 34.57
CA ASN A 590 -13.07 0.65 35.77
C ASN A 590 -11.97 -0.35 35.39
N ASN A 591 -11.31 -0.96 36.37
CA ASN A 591 -10.25 -1.95 36.11
C ASN A 591 -10.77 -3.36 35.76
N ASP A 592 -12.08 -3.54 35.59
CA ASP A 592 -12.63 -4.78 35.01
C ASP A 592 -12.54 -4.75 33.47
N ILE A 593 -12.30 -3.56 32.87
CA ILE A 593 -12.12 -3.31 31.42
C ILE A 593 -10.62 -3.18 31.11
N ASP A 594 -10.10 -3.93 30.14
CA ASP A 594 -8.67 -3.95 29.83
C ASP A 594 -8.23 -2.88 28.83
N ILE A 595 -9.11 -2.52 27.88
CA ILE A 595 -8.83 -1.55 26.81
C ILE A 595 -9.97 -0.54 26.73
N ILE A 596 -9.62 0.73 26.57
CA ILE A 596 -10.54 1.80 26.20
C ILE A 596 -10.07 2.40 24.87
N SER A 597 -10.91 2.38 23.85
CA SER A 597 -10.58 2.99 22.56
C SER A 597 -11.48 4.19 22.27
N THR A 598 -10.88 5.27 21.78
CA THR A 598 -11.63 6.48 21.44
C THR A 598 -11.03 7.19 20.25
N SER A 599 -11.89 7.71 19.35
CA SER A 599 -11.42 8.63 18.31
C SER A 599 -11.26 10.06 18.81
N SER A 600 -11.77 10.41 19.99
CA SER A 600 -11.70 11.78 20.53
C SER A 600 -10.27 12.29 20.78
N ILE A 601 -9.29 11.39 20.78
CA ILE A 601 -7.87 11.72 20.94
C ILE A 601 -7.16 12.09 19.63
N HIS A 602 -7.80 11.88 18.47
CA HIS A 602 -7.18 12.14 17.17
C HIS A 602 -8.12 12.71 16.10
N GLN A 603 -9.41 12.38 16.15
CA GLN A 603 -10.42 12.88 15.25
C GLN A 603 -10.92 14.25 15.73
N GLY A 604 -10.81 15.27 14.87
CA GLY A 604 -11.32 16.61 15.17
C GLY A 604 -10.56 17.35 16.28
N VAL A 605 -9.32 16.95 16.56
CA VAL A 605 -8.51 17.58 17.62
C VAL A 605 -7.96 18.95 17.18
N PRO A 606 -7.89 19.94 18.09
CA PRO A 606 -7.20 21.19 17.81
C PRO A 606 -5.72 20.96 17.47
N HIS A 607 -5.19 21.76 16.55
CA HIS A 607 -3.77 21.75 16.22
C HIS A 607 -2.96 22.56 17.25
N VAL A 608 -1.67 22.24 17.39
CA VAL A 608 -0.72 23.10 18.11
C VAL A 608 -0.24 24.17 17.13
N ASP A 609 -0.47 25.45 17.46
CA ASP A 609 -0.03 26.60 16.66
C ASP A 609 1.50 26.74 16.69
N PHE A 610 2.13 26.59 15.53
CA PHE A 610 3.53 26.87 15.28
C PHE A 610 3.67 27.93 14.19
N SER A 611 4.77 28.69 14.24
CA SER A 611 5.15 29.60 13.16
C SER A 611 6.64 29.51 12.87
N LEU A 612 7.02 29.56 11.61
CA LEU A 612 8.41 29.72 11.19
C LEU A 612 8.69 31.20 10.90
N LYS A 613 9.81 31.74 11.39
CA LYS A 613 10.18 33.15 11.16
C LYS A 613 11.62 33.22 10.70
N ILE A 614 11.86 33.83 9.54
CA ILE A 614 13.20 34.19 9.09
C ILE A 614 13.82 35.17 10.08
N ASP A 615 15.03 34.87 10.52
CA ASP A 615 15.83 35.77 11.35
C ASP A 615 16.29 36.93 10.45
N HIS A 616 15.90 38.15 10.83
CA HIS A 616 16.10 39.38 10.07
C HIS A 616 16.80 40.46 10.89
#